data_AF-A0A9P1HDU3-F1
#
_entry.id   AF-A0A9P1HDU3-F1
#
_cell.length_a   1.000
_cell.length_b   1.000
_cell.length_c   1.000
_cell.angle_alpha   90.00
_cell.angle_beta   90.00
_cell.angle_gamma   90.00
#
_symmetry.space_group_name_H-M   'P 1'
#
loop_
_entity.id
_entity.type
_entity.pdbx_description
1 polymer ?
#
loop_
_entity_poly.entity_id
_entity_poly.type
_entity_poly.pdbx_seq_one_letter_code
_entity_poly.pdbx_strand_id
1 'polypeptide(L)'
;NCDYCVTSSSCGFCHEKGDDTVGQCLPLSKSMDPNNPTTSVGFCNGNNTNYSVDPDYCKTKYTFLPIGVMVLYLICFAFGMGPMPWVFNSEIYPLWARGTCVSLATFTNWTFNLAISLTFLSLGEAIHKYGAFFLYAGCSTVGFVVFYFFVPETKGLIIEEVEELFKSPASRKTQTHMTTKT
;
A
#
# COMPACT_ATOMS: atom_id res chain seq x y z
N ASN A 1 20.34 13.99 -6.36
CA ASN A 1 19.38 12.87 -6.42
C ASN A 1 20.04 11.65 -5.80
N CYS A 2 19.71 11.32 -4.56
CA CYS A 2 20.33 10.21 -3.84
C CYS A 2 19.56 8.88 -3.92
N ASP A 3 18.42 8.88 -4.61
CA ASP A 3 17.60 7.69 -4.84
C ASP A 3 18.37 6.57 -5.58
N TYR A 4 19.18 6.96 -6.59
CA TYR A 4 20.05 6.02 -7.30
C TYR A 4 21.10 5.39 -6.37
N CYS A 5 21.63 6.19 -5.45
CA CYS A 5 22.70 5.79 -4.55
C CYS A 5 22.23 4.83 -3.45
N VAL A 6 21.06 5.10 -2.87
CA VAL A 6 20.42 4.20 -1.88
C VAL A 6 20.01 2.86 -2.51
N THR A 7 19.73 2.84 -3.82
CA THR A 7 19.32 1.62 -4.52
C THR A 7 20.50 0.79 -5.02
N SER A 8 21.69 1.37 -5.19
CA SER A 8 22.87 0.69 -5.74
C SER A 8 24.02 0.63 -4.73
N SER A 9 24.52 -0.56 -4.43
CA SER A 9 25.70 -0.78 -3.56
C SER A 9 27.03 -0.25 -4.14
N SER A 10 27.02 0.27 -5.36
CA SER A 10 28.18 0.85 -6.05
C SER A 10 28.26 2.37 -5.94
N CYS A 11 27.41 3.01 -5.13
CA CYS A 11 27.34 4.45 -4.98
C CYS A 11 27.33 4.82 -3.49
N GLY A 12 27.92 5.97 -3.14
CA GLY A 12 27.86 6.53 -1.78
C GLY A 12 27.58 8.03 -1.78
N PHE A 13 27.14 8.55 -0.63
CA PHE A 13 26.86 9.97 -0.41
C PHE A 13 28.09 10.68 0.15
N CYS A 14 28.67 11.59 -0.63
CA CYS A 14 29.79 12.45 -0.25
C CYS A 14 29.24 13.73 0.39
N HIS A 15 29.56 13.98 1.67
CA HIS A 15 29.15 15.16 2.43
C HIS A 15 30.34 15.84 3.10
N GLU A 16 30.18 17.09 3.51
CA GLU A 16 31.21 17.86 4.22
C GLU A 16 31.12 17.60 5.73
N LYS A 17 32.27 17.33 6.38
CA LYS A 17 32.35 17.14 7.84
C LYS A 17 32.03 18.45 8.55
N GLY A 18 30.79 18.57 9.00
CA GLY A 18 30.25 19.78 9.64
C GLY A 18 28.87 20.16 9.13
N ASP A 19 28.53 19.78 7.90
CA ASP A 19 27.18 19.88 7.34
C ASP A 19 26.82 18.63 6.53
N ASP A 20 26.34 17.60 7.25
CA ASP A 20 25.90 16.33 6.67
C ASP A 20 24.65 16.46 5.76
N THR A 21 24.03 17.65 5.67
CA THR A 21 22.79 17.85 4.90
C THR A 21 23.04 18.25 3.46
N VAL A 22 24.26 18.67 3.13
CA VAL A 22 24.66 19.12 1.80
C VAL A 22 25.72 18.18 1.27
N GLY A 23 25.42 17.53 0.15
CA GLY A 23 26.32 16.54 -0.42
C GLY A 23 25.89 16.06 -1.80
N GLN A 24 26.71 15.21 -2.39
CA GLN A 24 26.50 14.64 -3.72
C GLN A 24 26.61 13.12 -3.67
N CYS A 25 25.68 12.44 -4.34
CA CYS A 25 25.73 11.00 -4.52
C CYS A 25 26.63 10.66 -5.72
N LEU A 26 27.69 9.90 -5.47
CA LEU A 26 28.78 9.61 -6.41
C LEU A 26 29.13 8.12 -6.39
N PRO A 27 29.56 7.52 -7.51
CA PRO A 27 29.97 6.12 -7.57
C PRO A 27 31.22 5.85 -6.72
N LEU A 28 31.17 4.78 -5.92
CA LEU A 28 32.27 4.33 -5.07
C LEU A 28 33.45 3.84 -5.91
N SER A 29 34.67 4.06 -5.41
CA SER A 29 35.88 3.51 -6.02
C SER A 29 35.90 1.99 -5.89
N LYS A 30 36.34 1.26 -6.93
CA LYS A 30 36.53 -0.19 -6.84
C LYS A 30 37.73 -0.59 -5.97
N SER A 31 38.64 0.35 -5.72
CA SER A 31 39.78 0.23 -4.80
C SER A 31 39.42 0.84 -3.45
N MET A 32 38.32 0.38 -2.86
CA MET A 32 37.79 0.90 -1.62
C MET A 32 38.44 0.17 -0.43
N ASP A 33 39.21 0.89 0.38
CA ASP A 33 39.58 0.40 1.71
C ASP A 33 38.32 0.37 2.60
N PRO A 34 38.01 -0.75 3.29
CA PRO A 34 36.82 -0.85 4.16
C PRO A 34 36.78 0.20 5.27
N ASN A 35 37.95 0.72 5.66
CA ASN A 35 38.10 1.69 6.74
C ASN A 35 38.03 3.15 6.26
N ASN A 36 38.14 3.42 4.95
CA ASN A 36 38.09 4.76 4.40
C ASN A 36 37.40 4.77 3.02
N PRO A 37 36.06 4.86 3.00
CA PRO A 37 35.29 4.85 1.75
C PRO A 37 35.63 6.08 0.90
N THR A 38 36.02 5.86 -0.36
CA THR A 38 36.31 6.94 -1.33
C THR A 38 35.49 6.81 -2.60
N THR A 39 35.15 7.93 -3.21
CA THR A 39 34.41 7.96 -4.47
C THR A 39 35.36 7.95 -5.65
N SER A 40 34.99 7.30 -6.75
CA SER A 40 35.79 7.27 -7.98
C SER A 40 35.94 8.63 -8.67
N VAL A 41 35.05 9.58 -8.35
CA VAL A 41 34.99 10.94 -8.88
C VAL A 41 34.49 11.91 -7.81
N GLY A 42 34.79 13.21 -7.93
CA GLY A 42 34.28 14.27 -7.05
C GLY A 42 35.18 14.61 -5.85
N PHE A 43 34.65 15.39 -4.91
CA PHE A 43 35.40 15.92 -3.76
C PHE A 43 35.85 14.86 -2.75
N CYS A 44 35.19 13.71 -2.75
CA CYS A 44 35.58 12.53 -1.98
C CYS A 44 36.50 11.56 -2.74
N ASN A 45 37.09 11.99 -3.87
CA ASN A 45 38.10 11.24 -4.60
C ASN A 45 39.49 11.50 -3.99
N GLY A 46 39.95 10.57 -3.15
CA GLY A 46 41.24 10.66 -2.45
C GLY A 46 41.11 10.95 -0.96
N ASN A 47 42.23 11.23 -0.31
CA ASN A 47 42.34 11.29 1.15
C ASN A 47 42.03 12.70 1.72
N ASN A 48 40.95 13.34 1.25
CA ASN A 48 40.52 14.65 1.73
C ASN A 48 39.86 14.51 3.11
N THR A 49 40.39 15.18 4.12
CA THR A 49 39.87 15.05 5.50
C THR A 49 38.58 15.81 5.75
N ASN A 50 38.25 16.79 4.91
CA ASN A 50 37.08 17.67 5.06
C ASN A 50 35.77 17.04 4.59
N TYR A 51 35.84 15.98 3.78
CA TYR A 51 34.66 15.31 3.25
C TYR A 51 34.64 13.85 3.73
N SER A 52 33.45 13.30 3.92
CA SER A 52 33.22 11.90 4.28
C SER A 52 32.20 11.27 3.34
N VAL A 53 32.34 9.96 3.13
CA VAL A 53 31.44 9.19 2.29
C VAL A 53 30.66 8.21 3.16
N ASP A 54 29.33 8.28 3.08
CA ASP A 54 28.44 7.26 3.64
C ASP A 54 27.94 6.37 2.49
N PRO A 55 28.27 5.06 2.48
CA PRO A 55 27.85 4.16 1.40
C PRO A 55 26.37 3.76 1.48
N ASP A 56 25.78 3.73 2.69
CA ASP A 56 24.49 3.04 2.90
C ASP A 56 23.29 3.99 3.09
N TYR A 57 23.51 5.25 3.41
CA TYR A 57 22.41 6.19 3.71
C TYR A 57 22.72 7.61 3.27
N CYS A 58 21.66 8.35 2.93
CA CYS A 58 21.75 9.76 2.59
C CYS A 58 20.92 10.58 3.57
N LYS A 59 21.57 11.52 4.25
CA LYS A 59 20.92 12.45 5.18
C LYS A 59 20.43 13.66 4.41
N THR A 60 19.12 13.82 4.32
CA THR A 60 18.50 15.00 3.69
C THR A 60 17.63 15.72 4.71
N LYS A 61 17.41 17.03 4.52
CA LYS A 61 16.50 17.81 5.38
C LYS A 61 15.06 17.26 5.37
N TYR A 62 14.68 16.48 4.35
CA TYR A 62 13.33 15.95 4.18
C TYR A 62 13.19 14.47 4.54
N THR A 63 14.20 13.81 5.13
CA THR A 63 14.16 12.37 5.45
C THR A 63 13.00 12.00 6.39
N PHE A 64 12.54 12.90 7.25
CA PHE A 64 11.40 12.65 8.16
C PHE A 64 10.04 12.65 7.45
N LEU A 65 9.93 13.34 6.31
CA LEU A 65 8.68 13.51 5.58
C LEU A 65 8.08 12.19 5.07
N PRO A 66 8.82 11.31 4.34
CA PRO A 66 8.27 10.03 3.88
C PRO A 66 7.85 9.13 5.05
N ILE A 67 8.56 9.17 6.17
CA ILE A 67 8.22 8.40 7.38
C ILE A 67 6.89 8.90 7.95
N GLY A 68 6.73 10.22 8.11
CA GLY A 68 5.49 10.81 8.61
C GLY A 68 4.29 10.50 7.74
N VAL A 69 4.45 10.59 6.41
CA VAL A 69 3.39 10.26 5.44
C VAL A 69 3.03 8.77 5.49
N MET A 70 4.01 7.88 5.60
CA MET A 70 3.77 6.43 5.76
C MET A 70 2.99 6.12 7.03
N VAL A 71 3.35 6.72 8.16
CA VAL A 71 2.65 6.51 9.44
C VAL A 71 1.20 6.99 9.33
N LEU A 72 0.97 8.18 8.77
CA LEU A 72 -0.38 8.71 8.56
C LEU A 72 -1.21 7.78 7.66
N TYR A 73 -0.62 7.29 6.57
CA TYR A 73 -1.27 6.33 5.68
C TYR A 73 -1.68 5.05 6.42
N LEU A 74 -0.80 4.48 7.25
CA LEU A 74 -1.09 3.26 8.01
C LEU A 74 -2.21 3.48 9.03
N ILE A 75 -2.25 4.65 9.69
CA ILE A 75 -3.33 4.99 10.63
C ILE A 75 -4.67 5.07 9.89
N CYS A 76 -4.73 5.79 8.77
CA CYS A 76 -5.94 5.88 7.95
C CYS A 76 -6.38 4.51 7.43
N PHE A 77 -5.44 3.68 7.00
CA PHE A 77 -5.71 2.32 6.53
C PHE A 77 -6.25 1.43 7.66
N ALA A 78 -5.66 1.49 8.85
CA ALA A 78 -6.06 0.70 10.00
C ALA A 78 -7.50 1.00 10.47
N PHE A 79 -7.91 2.27 10.45
CA PHE A 79 -9.29 2.65 10.83
C PHE A 79 -10.30 2.45 9.70
N GLY A 80 -9.90 2.66 8.45
CA GLY A 80 -10.79 2.53 7.30
C GLY A 80 -10.82 1.11 6.73
N MET A 81 -9.89 0.83 5.83
CA MET A 81 -9.87 -0.39 5.01
C MET A 81 -9.52 -1.68 5.78
N GLY A 82 -8.97 -1.58 7.00
CA GLY A 82 -8.64 -2.72 7.84
C GLY A 82 -9.88 -3.52 8.27
N PRO A 83 -10.77 -2.95 9.10
CA PRO A 83 -11.94 -3.66 9.61
C PRO A 83 -13.17 -3.57 8.69
N MET A 84 -13.32 -2.49 7.90
CA MET A 84 -14.58 -2.22 7.18
C MET A 84 -15.02 -3.35 6.23
N PRO A 85 -14.15 -3.94 5.38
CA PRO A 85 -14.58 -5.00 4.46
C PRO A 85 -15.07 -6.26 5.20
N TRP A 86 -14.46 -6.59 6.34
CA TRP A 86 -14.84 -7.76 7.12
C TRP A 86 -16.18 -7.55 7.82
N VAL A 87 -16.40 -6.36 8.39
CA VAL A 87 -17.68 -5.98 9.01
C VAL A 87 -18.78 -5.93 7.96
N PHE A 88 -18.53 -5.28 6.83
CA PHE A 88 -19.49 -5.16 5.73
C PHE A 88 -19.94 -6.53 5.20
N ASN A 89 -18.99 -7.46 4.99
CA ASN A 89 -19.30 -8.85 4.62
C ASN A 89 -20.17 -9.55 5.68
N SER A 90 -20.06 -9.20 6.96
CA SER A 90 -20.90 -9.82 8.00
C SER A 90 -22.33 -9.27 8.05
N GLU A 91 -22.54 -8.02 7.62
CA GLU A 91 -23.82 -7.31 7.69
C GLU A 91 -24.71 -7.53 6.46
N ILE A 92 -24.11 -7.67 5.27
CA ILE A 92 -24.89 -7.70 4.01
C ILE A 92 -25.40 -9.09 3.62
N TYR A 93 -24.77 -10.17 4.08
CA TYR A 93 -25.11 -11.51 3.63
C TYR A 93 -26.22 -12.17 4.48
N PRO A 94 -27.25 -12.76 3.83
CA PRO A 94 -28.31 -13.48 4.53
C PRO A 94 -27.75 -14.75 5.19
N LEU A 95 -28.35 -15.14 6.32
CA LEU A 95 -27.83 -16.21 7.21
C LEU A 95 -27.57 -17.53 6.47
N TRP A 96 -28.42 -17.89 5.52
CA TRP A 96 -28.33 -19.15 4.78
C TRP A 96 -27.19 -19.19 3.75
N ALA A 97 -26.75 -18.05 3.22
CA ALA A 97 -25.70 -17.96 2.19
C ALA A 97 -24.37 -17.39 2.72
N ARG A 98 -24.36 -16.87 3.96
CA ARG A 98 -23.23 -16.13 4.54
C ARG A 98 -21.90 -16.89 4.42
N GLY A 99 -21.88 -18.19 4.72
CA GLY A 99 -20.66 -18.99 4.66
C GLY A 99 -20.03 -19.02 3.26
N THR A 100 -20.84 -19.19 2.22
CA THR A 100 -20.38 -19.24 0.81
C THR A 100 -19.97 -17.87 0.30
N CYS A 101 -20.69 -16.81 0.65
CA CYS A 101 -20.34 -15.46 0.24
C CYS A 101 -19.04 -14.98 0.90
N VAL A 102 -18.86 -15.25 2.21
CA VAL A 102 -17.64 -14.88 2.94
C VAL A 102 -16.42 -15.65 2.42
N SER A 103 -16.56 -16.93 2.08
CA SER A 103 -15.44 -17.71 1.53
C SER A 103 -15.03 -17.21 0.14
N LEU A 104 -15.99 -16.85 -0.73
CA LEU A 104 -15.69 -16.27 -2.04
C LEU A 104 -15.04 -14.88 -1.92
N ALA A 105 -15.52 -14.04 -1.00
CA ALA A 105 -14.92 -12.74 -0.72
C ALA A 105 -13.48 -12.87 -0.20
N THR A 106 -13.24 -13.84 0.69
CA THR A 106 -11.91 -14.12 1.23
C THR A 106 -10.98 -14.66 0.13
N PHE A 107 -11.45 -15.61 -0.68
CA PHE A 107 -10.68 -16.18 -1.79
C PHE A 107 -10.26 -15.11 -2.80
N THR A 108 -11.19 -14.24 -3.21
CA THR A 108 -10.88 -13.13 -4.11
C THR A 108 -9.89 -12.15 -3.48
N ASN A 109 -10.05 -11.79 -2.21
CA ASN A 109 -9.09 -10.94 -1.48
C ASN A 109 -7.66 -11.52 -1.51
N TRP A 110 -7.49 -12.79 -1.15
CA TRP A 110 -6.18 -13.45 -1.18
C TRP A 110 -5.62 -13.61 -2.59
N THR A 111 -6.48 -13.85 -3.58
CA THR A 111 -6.07 -13.94 -4.99
C THR A 111 -5.50 -12.62 -5.49
N PHE A 112 -6.16 -11.50 -5.20
CA PHE A 112 -5.64 -10.17 -5.55
C PHE A 112 -4.39 -9.82 -4.76
N ASN A 113 -4.30 -10.21 -3.48
CA ASN A 113 -3.08 -10.04 -2.69
C ASN A 113 -1.89 -10.77 -3.33
N LEU A 114 -2.09 -12.01 -3.77
CA LEU A 114 -1.07 -12.78 -4.50
C LEU A 114 -0.70 -12.11 -5.82
N ALA A 115 -1.70 -11.70 -6.61
CA ALA A 115 -1.48 -11.04 -7.89
C ALA A 115 -0.65 -9.75 -7.75
N ILE A 116 -0.97 -8.90 -6.77
CA ILE A 116 -0.20 -7.68 -6.48
C ILE A 116 1.23 -8.03 -6.05
N SER A 117 1.40 -9.02 -5.18
CA SER A 117 2.72 -9.43 -4.71
C SER A 117 3.63 -9.93 -5.84
N LEU A 118 3.08 -10.69 -6.79
CA LEU A 118 3.81 -11.18 -7.96
C LEU A 118 4.14 -10.06 -8.95
N THR A 119 3.20 -9.14 -9.17
CA THR A 119 3.35 -8.06 -10.17
C THR A 119 4.20 -6.90 -9.66
N PHE A 120 4.24 -6.65 -8.35
CA PHE A 120 4.99 -5.54 -7.77
C PHE A 120 6.47 -5.55 -8.13
N LEU A 121 7.14 -6.71 -8.07
CA LEU A 121 8.56 -6.80 -8.34
C LEU A 121 8.87 -6.53 -9.82
N SER A 122 8.13 -7.17 -10.74
CA SER A 122 8.28 -6.94 -12.18
C SER A 122 7.93 -5.50 -12.60
N LEU A 123 6.91 -4.90 -11.97
CA LEU A 123 6.49 -3.54 -12.28
C LEU A 123 7.50 -2.49 -11.75
N GLY A 124 8.14 -2.79 -10.62
CA GLY A 124 9.22 -1.99 -10.05
C GLY A 124 10.44 -1.88 -10.97
N GLU A 125 10.77 -2.94 -11.70
CA GLU A 125 11.84 -2.94 -12.70
C GLU A 125 11.45 -2.26 -14.01
N ALA A 126 10.17 -2.33 -14.42
CA ALA A 126 9.72 -1.81 -15.71
C ALA A 126 9.39 -0.30 -15.71
N ILE A 127 8.69 0.20 -14.68
CA ILE A 127 8.08 1.54 -14.66
C ILE A 127 8.64 2.43 -13.51
N HIS A 128 9.60 1.90 -12.74
CA HIS A 128 10.09 2.45 -11.48
C HIS A 128 9.08 2.41 -10.32
N LYS A 129 9.61 2.37 -9.08
CA LYS A 129 8.85 2.24 -7.82
C LYS A 129 7.73 3.28 -7.67
N TYR A 130 7.98 4.52 -8.09
CA TYR A 130 7.00 5.61 -8.01
C TYR A 130 5.83 5.40 -8.96
N GLY A 131 6.08 4.94 -10.19
CA GLY A 131 5.01 4.70 -11.18
C GLY A 131 4.14 3.50 -10.79
N ALA A 132 4.75 2.45 -10.24
CA ALA A 132 4.01 1.30 -9.68
C ALA A 132 3.06 1.74 -8.55
N PHE A 133 3.51 2.61 -7.64
CA PHE A 133 2.68 3.12 -6.54
C PHE A 133 1.46 3.91 -7.05
N PHE A 134 1.66 4.82 -8.02
CA PHE A 134 0.55 5.59 -8.59
C PHE A 134 -0.45 4.72 -9.34
N LEU A 135 0.00 3.66 -10.02
CA LEU A 135 -0.89 2.73 -10.71
C LEU A 135 -1.80 2.02 -9.70
N TYR A 136 -1.24 1.46 -8.62
CA TYR A 136 -2.04 0.81 -7.59
C TYR A 136 -2.96 1.78 -6.84
N ALA A 137 -2.50 2.99 -6.56
CA ALA A 137 -3.32 4.06 -5.97
C ALA A 137 -4.48 4.47 -6.89
N GLY A 138 -4.26 4.51 -8.21
CA GLY A 138 -5.30 4.75 -9.20
C GLY A 138 -6.35 3.64 -9.21
N CYS A 139 -5.92 2.38 -9.29
CA CYS A 139 -6.81 1.23 -9.26
C CYS A 139 -7.64 1.17 -7.96
N SER A 140 -7.03 1.45 -6.80
CA SER A 140 -7.75 1.47 -5.52
C SER A 140 -8.75 2.62 -5.44
N THR A 141 -8.42 3.80 -5.98
CA THR A 141 -9.33 4.95 -6.02
C THR A 141 -10.54 4.67 -6.91
N VAL A 142 -10.34 4.09 -8.09
CA VAL A 142 -11.44 3.70 -8.97
C VAL A 142 -12.33 2.67 -8.28
N GLY A 143 -11.73 1.66 -7.64
CA GLY A 143 -12.49 0.66 -6.86
C GLY A 143 -13.29 1.29 -5.73
N PHE A 144 -12.72 2.26 -5.01
CA PHE A 144 -13.41 3.01 -3.95
C PHE A 144 -14.58 3.83 -4.49
N VAL A 145 -14.42 4.51 -5.63
CA VAL A 145 -15.49 5.28 -6.27
C VAL A 145 -16.65 4.36 -6.69
N VAL A 146 -16.34 3.23 -7.31
CA VAL A 146 -17.36 2.23 -7.69
C VAL A 146 -18.07 1.70 -6.44
N PHE A 147 -17.34 1.35 -5.38
CA PHE A 147 -17.93 0.92 -4.12
C PHE A 147 -18.86 1.99 -3.54
N TYR A 148 -18.43 3.25 -3.50
CA TYR A 148 -19.22 4.36 -2.96
C TYR A 148 -20.55 4.58 -3.69
N PHE A 149 -20.59 4.41 -5.02
CA PHE A 149 -21.83 4.58 -5.80
C PHE A 149 -22.73 3.34 -5.83
N PHE A 150 -22.15 2.13 -5.83
CA PHE A 150 -22.91 0.89 -5.97
C PHE A 150 -23.38 0.29 -4.66
N VAL A 151 -22.77 0.65 -3.53
CA VAL A 151 -23.18 0.16 -2.22
C VAL A 151 -24.22 1.11 -1.63
N PRO A 152 -25.50 0.69 -1.55
CA PRO A 152 -26.48 1.45 -0.79
C PRO A 152 -26.08 1.43 0.69
N GLU A 153 -26.22 2.57 1.38
CA GLU A 153 -25.97 2.66 2.83
C GLU A 153 -26.86 1.66 3.58
N THR A 154 -26.26 0.59 4.09
CA THR A 154 -26.94 -0.44 4.90
C THR A 154 -26.96 -0.10 6.39
N LYS A 155 -26.44 1.07 6.79
CA LYS A 155 -26.36 1.49 8.19
C LYS A 155 -27.74 1.67 8.82
N GLY A 156 -28.08 0.79 9.77
CA GLY A 156 -29.25 0.92 10.63
C GLY A 156 -30.47 0.10 10.20
N LEU A 157 -30.36 -0.75 9.18
CA LEU A 157 -31.41 -1.72 8.83
C LEU A 157 -31.27 -2.99 9.68
N ILE A 158 -32.40 -3.51 10.14
CA ILE A 158 -32.46 -4.78 10.85
C ILE A 158 -32.14 -5.88 9.83
N ILE A 159 -31.38 -6.91 10.20
CA ILE A 159 -30.94 -8.00 9.30
C ILE A 159 -32.13 -8.66 8.57
N GLU A 160 -33.31 -8.60 9.18
CA GLU A 160 -34.59 -9.09 8.64
C GLU A 160 -35.14 -8.25 7.46
N GLU A 161 -34.94 -6.92 7.47
CA GLU A 161 -35.38 -6.02 6.40
C GLU A 161 -34.45 -6.10 5.17
N VAL A 162 -33.16 -6.39 5.37
CA VAL A 162 -32.21 -6.66 4.29
C VAL A 162 -32.61 -7.92 3.51
N GLU A 163 -33.11 -8.96 4.20
CA GLU A 163 -33.68 -10.14 3.53
C GLU A 163 -34.94 -9.81 2.71
N GLU A 164 -35.74 -8.82 3.10
CA GLU A 164 -36.92 -8.38 2.32
C GLU A 164 -36.55 -7.57 1.08
N LEU A 165 -35.47 -6.79 1.09
CA LEU A 165 -34.97 -6.07 -0.09
C LEU A 165 -34.51 -7.03 -1.21
N PHE A 166 -33.97 -8.20 -0.86
CA PHE A 166 -33.49 -9.20 -1.83
C PHE A 166 -34.52 -10.29 -2.19
N LYS A 167 -35.71 -10.29 -1.57
CA LYS A 167 -36.78 -11.25 -1.90
C LYS A 167 -37.55 -10.83 -3.17
N SER A 168 -37.51 -11.71 -4.19
CA SER A 168 -38.36 -11.63 -5.38
C SER A 168 -39.86 -11.59 -5.02
N PRO A 169 -40.72 -10.85 -5.76
CA PRO A 169 -42.16 -10.78 -5.53
C PRO A 169 -42.87 -12.14 -5.54
N ALA A 170 -42.29 -13.19 -6.12
CA ALA A 170 -42.83 -14.55 -6.09
C ALA A 170 -42.76 -15.19 -4.70
N SER A 171 -41.77 -14.85 -3.86
CA SER A 171 -41.60 -15.43 -2.52
C SER A 171 -42.58 -14.81 -1.49
N ARG A 172 -43.01 -13.55 -1.72
CA ARG A 172 -44.00 -12.86 -0.86
C ARG A 172 -45.34 -13.60 -0.78
N LYS A 173 -45.80 -14.25 -1.85
CA LYS A 173 -47.11 -14.93 -1.87
C LYS A 173 -47.16 -16.20 -1.02
N THR A 174 -46.04 -16.90 -0.85
CA THR A 174 -46.02 -18.19 -0.15
C THR A 174 -46.08 -18.02 1.38
N GLN A 175 -45.52 -16.93 1.91
CA GLN A 175 -45.51 -16.68 3.36
C GLN A 175 -46.86 -16.17 3.87
N THR A 176 -47.54 -15.29 3.12
CA THR A 176 -48.90 -14.84 3.46
C THR A 176 -49.91 -15.99 3.49
N HIS A 177 -49.72 -17.02 2.66
CA HIS A 177 -50.61 -18.18 2.59
C HIS A 177 -50.43 -19.19 3.74
N MET A 178 -49.30 -19.16 4.46
CA MET A 178 -49.05 -20.01 5.63
C MET A 178 -49.54 -19.36 6.93
N THR A 179 -49.50 -18.03 7.05
CA THR A 179 -49.95 -17.31 8.24
C THR A 179 -51.47 -17.20 8.39
N THR A 180 -52.25 -17.47 7.34
CA THR A 180 -53.73 -17.47 7.39
C THR A 180 -54.34 -18.86 7.69
N LYS A 181 -53.51 -19.88 7.93
CA LYS A 181 -53.94 -21.25 8.22
C LYS A 181 -53.69 -21.73 9.66
N THR A 182 -53.47 -20.80 10.58
CA THR A 182 -53.46 -21.00 12.04
C THR A 182 -54.42 -20.02 12.67
#